data_AF-A0A9E2BNS4-F1
#
_entry.id   AF-A0A9E2BNS4-F1
#
_cell.length_a   1.000
_cell.length_b   1.000
_cell.length_c   1.000
_cell.angle_alpha   90.00
_cell.angle_beta   90.00
_cell.angle_gamma   90.00
#
_symmetry.space_group_name_H-M   'P 1'
#
loop_
_entity.id
_entity.type
_entity.pdbx_description
1 polymer ?
#
loop_
_entity_poly.entity_id
_entity_poly.type
_entity_poly.pdbx_seq_one_letter_code
_entity_poly.pdbx_strand_id
1 'polypeptide(L)'
;MHRILASITTLASHAAALASSSDAYRPRNCPHCNGCKLWGHGYYARKADREPGSDGSFNPVAIARFLCAACLRTCSRLPLCIAPRRWYNWAVQQFVLMLTLMGFSVRRCSVCADVGWHTVRRWRDWLCQRSEEFVFHLRSRFAEL
;
A
#
# COMPACT_ATOMS: atom_id res chain seq x y z
N MET A 1 8.95 -13.30 4.26
CA MET A 1 8.38 -12.41 5.31
C MET A 1 7.09 -11.78 4.80
N HIS A 2 5.98 -11.92 5.53
CA HIS A 2 4.78 -11.12 5.29
C HIS A 2 5.08 -9.66 5.67
N ARG A 3 5.42 -8.83 4.68
CA ARG A 3 5.70 -7.40 4.83
C ARG A 3 4.48 -6.59 5.31
N ILE A 4 3.32 -7.24 5.39
CA ILE A 4 2.03 -6.65 5.76
C ILE A 4 1.53 -7.28 7.06
N LEU A 5 1.06 -6.45 7.98
CA LEU A 5 0.35 -6.83 9.20
C LEU A 5 -1.15 -6.78 8.91
N ALA A 6 -1.74 -7.96 8.70
CA ALA A 6 -3.12 -8.11 8.21
C ALA A 6 -4.18 -7.67 9.22
N SER A 7 -3.87 -7.67 10.52
CA SER A 7 -4.81 -7.33 11.59
C SER A 7 -5.14 -5.83 11.69
N ILE A 8 -4.38 -4.96 11.00
CA ILE A 8 -4.55 -3.51 11.09
C ILE A 8 -5.03 -2.99 9.74
N THR A 9 -6.33 -2.73 9.66
CA THR A 9 -7.08 -2.44 8.43
C THR A 9 -7.49 -0.99 8.29
N THR A 10 -7.26 -0.13 9.29
CA THR A 10 -7.56 1.31 9.24
C THR A 10 -6.40 2.15 9.75
N LEU A 11 -6.33 3.44 9.37
CA LEU A 11 -5.31 4.36 9.89
C LEU A 11 -5.51 4.70 11.37
N ALA A 12 -6.76 4.75 11.84
CA ALA A 12 -7.07 4.94 13.26
C ALA A 12 -6.56 3.77 14.13
N SER A 13 -6.83 2.52 13.72
CA SER A 13 -6.30 1.34 14.44
C SER A 13 -4.77 1.27 14.38
N HIS A 14 -4.18 1.69 13.27
CA HIS A 14 -2.73 1.82 13.14
C HIS A 14 -2.15 2.84 14.14
N ALA A 15 -2.74 4.03 14.24
CA ALA A 15 -2.33 5.07 15.18
C ALA A 15 -2.46 4.60 16.64
N ALA A 16 -3.58 3.97 17.00
CA ALA A 16 -3.80 3.40 18.33
C ALA A 16 -2.77 2.30 18.66
N ALA A 17 -2.45 1.43 17.71
CA ALA A 17 -1.46 0.37 17.90
C ALA A 17 -0.04 0.94 18.12
N LEU A 18 0.33 2.02 17.41
CA LEU A 18 1.63 2.66 17.62
C LEU A 18 1.71 3.37 18.98
N ALA A 19 0.61 3.95 19.45
CA ALA A 19 0.54 4.62 20.74
C ALA A 19 0.66 3.63 21.92
N SER A 20 0.13 2.41 21.77
CA SER A 20 0.21 1.37 22.82
C SER A 20 1.54 0.63 22.81
N SER A 21 1.90 -0.01 21.68
CA SER A 21 3.19 -0.66 21.48
C SER A 21 3.40 -1.02 20.02
N SER A 22 4.58 -0.67 19.50
CA SER A 22 4.99 -1.07 18.15
C SER A 22 5.33 -2.56 18.01
N ASP A 23 5.30 -3.35 19.08
CA ASP A 23 5.73 -4.77 19.07
C ASP A 23 4.90 -5.64 18.13
N ALA A 24 3.63 -5.32 17.90
CA ALA A 24 2.80 -6.02 16.91
C ALA A 24 3.39 -5.94 15.47
N TYR A 25 4.16 -4.89 15.18
CA TYR A 25 4.85 -4.71 13.90
C TYR A 25 6.19 -5.43 13.84
N ARG A 26 6.78 -5.80 14.98
CA ARG A 26 8.10 -6.41 15.07
C ARG A 26 8.08 -7.80 14.43
N PRO A 27 8.89 -8.04 13.38
CA PRO A 27 9.05 -9.39 12.84
C PRO A 27 9.68 -10.33 13.89
N ARG A 28 9.35 -11.62 13.84
CA ARG A 28 10.01 -12.64 14.71
C ARG A 28 11.49 -12.81 14.39
N ASN A 29 11.85 -12.68 13.11
CA ASN A 29 13.21 -12.83 12.60
C ASN A 29 13.52 -11.70 11.62
N CYS A 30 14.79 -11.33 11.54
CA CYS A 30 15.29 -10.38 10.56
C CYS A 30 15.04 -10.90 9.14
N PRO A 31 14.40 -10.13 8.24
CA PRO A 31 14.17 -10.57 6.87
C PRO A 31 15.43 -10.67 6.01
N HIS A 32 16.59 -10.24 6.53
CA HIS A 32 17.85 -10.24 5.79
C HIS A 32 18.78 -11.40 6.20
N CYS A 33 18.93 -11.65 7.50
CA CYS A 33 19.85 -12.67 8.01
C CYS A 33 19.17 -13.74 8.88
N ASN A 34 17.85 -13.69 9.03
CA ASN A 34 17.05 -14.59 9.85
C ASN A 34 17.34 -14.58 11.38
N GLY A 35 18.22 -13.70 11.87
CA GLY A 35 18.47 -13.54 13.31
C GLY A 35 17.23 -13.05 14.09
N CYS A 36 17.09 -13.43 15.36
CA CYS A 36 15.88 -13.17 16.17
C CYS A 36 15.89 -11.87 16.99
N LYS A 37 17.04 -11.19 17.11
CA LYS A 37 17.17 -9.97 17.92
C LYS A 37 16.91 -8.73 17.07
N LEU A 38 15.70 -8.19 17.16
CA LEU A 38 15.24 -6.97 16.52
C LEU A 38 14.83 -5.94 17.58
N TRP A 39 15.47 -4.77 17.54
CA TRP A 39 15.23 -3.67 18.47
C TRP A 39 14.43 -2.56 17.81
N GLY A 40 13.59 -1.87 18.58
CA GLY A 40 12.95 -0.64 18.09
C GLY A 40 14.00 0.39 17.65
N HIS A 41 13.78 0.99 16.48
CA HIS A 41 14.70 1.92 15.84
C HIS A 41 13.94 3.13 15.26
N GLY A 42 13.06 3.70 16.08
CA GLY A 42 12.21 4.83 15.72
C GLY A 42 11.20 4.51 14.62
N TYR A 43 10.90 5.50 13.78
CA TYR A 43 9.94 5.40 12.70
C TYR A 43 10.36 6.25 11.49
N TYR A 44 9.81 5.99 10.31
CA TYR A 44 9.80 6.94 9.20
C TYR A 44 8.36 7.37 8.90
N ALA A 45 8.18 8.56 8.31
CA ALA A 45 6.87 9.09 7.99
C ALA A 45 6.44 8.76 6.55
N ARG A 46 5.15 8.53 6.34
CA ARG A 46 4.50 8.49 5.02
C ARG A 46 3.30 9.44 4.97
N LYS A 47 2.98 9.93 3.78
CA LYS A 47 1.71 10.64 3.50
C LYS A 47 0.66 9.64 2.99
N ALA A 48 0.27 8.71 3.85
CA ALA A 48 -0.58 7.57 3.50
C ALA A 48 -2.09 7.83 3.69
N ASP A 49 -2.45 8.90 4.41
CA ASP A 49 -3.84 9.32 4.53
C ASP A 49 -4.26 10.12 3.30
N ARG A 50 -5.00 9.47 2.41
CA ARG A 50 -5.45 9.98 1.11
C ARG A 50 -6.89 9.55 0.83
N GLU A 51 -7.63 9.21 1.89
CA GLU A 51 -9.03 8.87 1.74
C GLU A 51 -9.83 10.13 1.39
N PRO A 52 -10.80 10.05 0.47
CA PRO A 52 -11.66 11.18 0.17
C PRO A 52 -12.33 11.72 1.43
N GLY A 53 -12.19 13.02 1.68
CA GLY A 53 -12.78 13.69 2.84
C GLY A 53 -12.07 13.51 4.17
N SER A 54 -10.88 12.87 4.24
CA SER A 54 -10.12 12.76 5.49
C SER A 54 -9.30 14.01 5.84
N ASP A 55 -9.21 14.98 4.92
CA ASP A 55 -8.29 16.13 4.96
C ASP A 55 -6.81 15.76 5.22
N GLY A 56 -6.48 14.47 5.15
CA GLY A 56 -5.18 13.95 5.54
C GLY A 56 -4.89 14.05 7.04
N SER A 57 -5.89 14.01 7.92
CA SER A 57 -5.76 14.19 9.37
C SER A 57 -4.77 13.25 10.05
N PHE A 58 -4.53 12.07 9.48
CA PHE A 58 -3.53 11.11 9.99
C PHE A 58 -2.13 11.33 9.42
N ASN A 59 -1.95 12.25 8.47
CA ASN A 59 -0.62 12.57 7.95
C ASN A 59 0.14 13.51 8.91
N PRO A 60 1.44 13.27 9.14
CA PRO A 60 2.24 12.15 8.64
C PRO A 60 1.95 10.83 9.39
N VAL A 61 1.82 9.74 8.64
CA VAL A 61 1.62 8.39 9.18
C VAL A 61 2.97 7.74 9.50
N ALA A 62 3.22 7.45 10.78
CA ALA A 62 4.48 6.86 11.24
C ALA A 62 4.57 5.36 10.95
N ILE A 63 5.71 4.88 10.44
CA ILE A 63 5.97 3.46 10.23
C ILE A 63 7.14 3.02 11.10
N ALA A 64 6.87 2.13 12.06
CA ALA A 64 7.87 1.60 12.98
C ALA A 64 9.04 0.93 12.23
N ARG A 65 10.26 1.25 12.67
CA ARG A 65 11.52 0.66 12.18
C ARG A 65 12.11 -0.23 13.26
N PHE A 66 12.68 -1.35 12.83
CA PHE A 66 13.39 -2.28 13.69
C PHE A 66 14.80 -2.53 13.17
N LEU A 67 15.79 -2.50 14.05
CA LEU A 67 17.19 -2.75 13.74
C LEU A 67 17.59 -4.17 14.14
N CYS A 68 18.20 -4.91 13.23
CA CYS A 68 18.75 -6.23 13.54
C CYS A 68 20.09 -6.11 14.27
N ALA A 69 20.21 -6.79 15.42
CA ALA A 69 21.47 -6.83 16.17
C ALA A 69 22.60 -7.57 15.44
N ALA A 70 22.26 -8.52 14.56
CA ALA A 70 23.24 -9.38 13.89
C ALA A 70 23.78 -8.78 12.58
N CYS A 71 22.90 -8.27 11.72
CA CYS A 71 23.32 -7.74 10.41
C CYS A 71 23.20 -6.21 10.28
N LEU A 72 22.77 -5.52 11.33
CA LEU A 72 22.61 -4.05 11.40
C LEU A 72 21.69 -3.44 10.34
N ARG A 73 20.93 -4.25 9.61
CA ARG A 73 19.93 -3.77 8.66
C ARG A 73 18.63 -3.42 9.36
N THR A 74 17.99 -2.36 8.88
CA THR A 74 16.66 -1.96 9.34
C THR A 74 15.57 -2.67 8.54
N CYS A 75 14.44 -2.93 9.20
CA CYS A 75 13.25 -3.45 8.55
C CYS A 75 12.00 -2.81 9.14
N SER A 76 10.92 -2.81 8.37
CA SER A 76 9.62 -2.31 8.77
C SER A 76 8.53 -3.24 8.24
N ARG A 77 7.42 -3.30 8.96
CA ARG A 77 6.20 -3.98 8.53
C ARG A 77 5.10 -2.94 8.39
N LEU A 78 4.38 -2.97 7.28
CA LEU A 78 3.28 -2.05 7.02
C LEU A 78 1.96 -2.64 7.50
N PRO A 79 1.01 -1.84 8.03
CA PRO A 79 -0.35 -2.32 8.23
C PRO A 79 -1.04 -2.57 6.88
N LEU A 80 -2.11 -3.36 6.87
CA LEU A 80 -2.88 -3.67 5.66
C LEU A 80 -3.51 -2.42 5.03
N CYS A 81 -3.88 -1.44 5.85
CA CYS A 81 -4.42 -0.16 5.39
C CYS A 81 -3.44 0.68 4.55
N ILE A 82 -2.13 0.37 4.55
CA ILE A 82 -1.14 1.14 3.82
C ILE A 82 -0.53 0.29 2.70
N ALA A 83 -0.75 0.72 1.46
CA ALA A 83 -0.17 0.05 0.31
C ALA A 83 1.39 0.13 0.32
N PRO A 84 2.12 -0.98 0.14
CA PRO A 84 3.58 -0.97 0.23
C PRO A 84 4.30 -0.05 -0.74
N ARG A 85 3.78 0.08 -1.97
CA ARG A 85 4.42 0.82 -3.06
C ARG A 85 3.48 1.83 -3.73
N ARG A 86 2.32 2.09 -3.15
CA ARG A 86 1.31 2.98 -3.75
C ARG A 86 1.00 4.12 -2.80
N TRP A 87 0.65 5.25 -3.38
CA TRP A 87 0.26 6.45 -2.64
C TRP A 87 -1.21 6.43 -2.24
N TYR A 88 -2.03 5.68 -2.98
CA TYR A 88 -3.46 5.53 -2.74
C TYR A 88 -3.78 4.10 -2.31
N ASN A 89 -4.87 3.96 -1.57
CA ASN A 89 -5.43 2.67 -1.18
C ASN A 89 -5.85 1.86 -2.41
N TRP A 90 -5.87 0.53 -2.25
CA TRP A 90 -6.19 -0.39 -3.34
C TRP A 90 -7.60 -0.14 -3.91
N ALA A 91 -8.57 0.14 -3.04
CA ALA A 91 -9.95 0.43 -3.43
C ALA A 91 -10.05 1.64 -4.40
N VAL A 92 -9.31 2.73 -4.13
CA VAL A 92 -9.29 3.92 -5.00
C VAL A 92 -8.75 3.56 -6.38
N GLN A 93 -7.69 2.76 -6.44
CA GLN A 93 -7.14 2.33 -7.72
C GLN A 93 -8.10 1.40 -8.46
N GLN A 94 -8.73 0.44 -7.79
CA GLN A 94 -9.73 -0.44 -8.39
C GLN A 94 -10.89 0.37 -8.97
N PHE A 95 -11.38 1.37 -8.24
CA PHE A 95 -12.44 2.26 -8.71
C PHE A 95 -12.03 3.02 -9.98
N VAL A 96 -10.84 3.62 -10.01
CA VAL A 96 -10.33 4.31 -11.21
C VAL A 96 -10.18 3.37 -12.40
N LEU A 97 -9.67 2.15 -12.18
CA LEU A 97 -9.53 1.15 -13.24
C LEU A 97 -10.90 0.71 -13.78
N MET A 98 -11.88 0.51 -12.89
CA MET A 98 -13.25 0.18 -13.28
C MET A 98 -13.87 1.27 -14.17
N LEU A 99 -13.79 2.54 -13.76
CA LEU A 99 -14.30 3.65 -14.58
C LEU A 99 -13.60 3.72 -15.94
N THR A 100 -12.29 3.48 -15.97
CA THR A 100 -11.51 3.45 -17.21
C THR A 100 -11.99 2.33 -18.13
N LEU A 101 -12.26 1.13 -17.60
CA LEU A 101 -12.79 0.00 -18.36
C LEU A 101 -14.23 0.23 -18.85
N MET A 102 -15.02 1.03 -18.13
CA MET A 102 -16.35 1.49 -18.56
C MET A 102 -16.28 2.59 -19.65
N GLY A 103 -15.10 2.96 -20.14
CA GLY A 103 -14.92 3.94 -21.22
C GLY A 103 -14.89 5.39 -20.77
N PHE A 104 -14.79 5.68 -19.47
CA PHE A 104 -14.72 7.06 -18.98
C PHE A 104 -13.38 7.70 -19.34
N SER A 105 -13.41 8.99 -19.68
CA SER A 105 -12.19 9.75 -19.95
C SER A 105 -11.34 9.92 -18.68
N VAL A 106 -10.02 10.08 -18.83
CA VAL A 106 -9.09 10.33 -17.70
C VAL A 106 -9.55 11.49 -16.81
N ARG A 107 -10.08 12.57 -17.42
CA ARG A 107 -10.60 13.73 -16.67
C ARG A 107 -11.84 13.38 -15.88
N ARG A 108 -12.77 12.60 -16.45
CA ARG A 108 -13.98 12.18 -15.75
C ARG A 108 -13.65 11.23 -14.60
N CYS A 109 -12.74 10.27 -14.81
CA CYS A 109 -12.22 9.41 -13.75
C CYS A 109 -11.56 10.20 -12.61
N SER A 110 -10.79 11.25 -12.95
CA SER A 110 -10.13 12.14 -11.99
C SER A 110 -11.14 12.84 -11.08
N VAL A 111 -12.21 13.39 -11.65
CA VAL A 111 -13.29 14.02 -10.89
C VAL A 111 -14.04 13.00 -10.04
N CYS A 112 -14.43 11.85 -10.61
CA CYS A 112 -15.20 10.85 -9.89
C CYS A 112 -14.45 10.22 -8.71
N ALA A 113 -13.13 10.05 -8.83
CA ALA A 113 -12.30 9.42 -7.80
C ALA A 113 -11.60 10.43 -6.87
N ASP A 114 -11.74 11.73 -7.12
CA ASP A 114 -10.98 12.80 -6.45
C ASP A 114 -9.46 12.52 -6.44
N VAL A 115 -8.95 12.09 -7.60
CA VAL A 115 -7.52 11.78 -7.80
C VAL A 115 -6.99 12.65 -8.91
N GLY A 116 -5.79 13.24 -8.73
CA GLY A 116 -5.15 14.05 -9.77
C GLY A 116 -5.03 13.32 -11.11
N TRP A 117 -5.44 13.98 -12.20
CA TRP A 117 -5.55 13.39 -13.53
C TRP A 117 -4.25 12.73 -14.05
N HIS A 118 -3.08 13.25 -13.67
CA HIS A 118 -1.79 12.63 -14.00
C HIS A 118 -1.63 11.23 -13.38
N THR A 119 -2.17 11.00 -12.18
CA THR A 119 -2.15 9.70 -11.51
C THR A 119 -3.09 8.73 -12.22
N VAL A 120 -4.30 9.17 -12.54
CA VAL A 120 -5.27 8.39 -13.33
C VAL A 120 -4.66 8.00 -14.68
N ARG A 121 -4.08 8.96 -15.40
CA ARG A 121 -3.39 8.72 -16.67
C ARG A 121 -2.28 7.67 -16.52
N ARG A 122 -1.43 7.83 -15.49
CA ARG A 122 -0.35 6.87 -15.21
C ARG A 122 -0.88 5.46 -14.98
N TRP A 123 -1.97 5.30 -14.24
CA TRP A 123 -2.57 3.98 -13.99
C TRP A 123 -3.19 3.37 -15.24
N ARG A 124 -3.90 4.15 -16.05
CA ARG A 124 -4.41 3.70 -17.35
C ARG A 124 -3.26 3.29 -18.27
N ASP A 125 -2.26 4.13 -18.43
CA ASP A 125 -1.12 3.88 -19.33
C ASP A 125 -0.35 2.62 -18.89
N TRP A 126 -0.18 2.42 -17.58
CA TRP A 126 0.39 1.19 -17.01
C TRP A 126 -0.44 -0.06 -17.32
N LEU A 127 -1.78 0.05 -17.24
CA LEU A 127 -2.69 -1.06 -17.58
C LEU A 127 -2.58 -1.39 -19.08
N CYS A 128 -2.59 -0.38 -19.95
CA CYS A 128 -2.45 -0.56 -21.40
C CYS A 128 -1.12 -1.24 -21.76
N GLN A 129 0.00 -0.81 -21.15
CA GLN A 129 1.34 -1.39 -21.37
C GLN A 129 1.44 -2.86 -20.96
N ARG A 130 0.56 -3.34 -20.08
CA ARG A 130 0.53 -4.72 -19.59
C ARG A 130 -0.65 -5.53 -20.11
N SER A 131 -1.42 -4.95 -21.04
CA SER A 131 -2.65 -5.56 -21.54
C SER A 131 -2.41 -6.95 -22.13
N GLU A 132 -1.36 -7.14 -22.92
CA GLU A 132 -1.01 -8.44 -23.51
C GLU A 132 -0.69 -9.52 -22.46
N GLU A 133 0.09 -9.16 -21.43
CA GLU A 133 0.41 -10.05 -20.31
C GLU A 133 -0.87 -10.48 -19.57
N PHE A 134 -1.77 -9.53 -19.29
CA PHE A 134 -3.04 -9.83 -18.64
C PHE A 134 -3.96 -10.67 -19.53
N VAL A 135 -4.06 -10.36 -20.82
CA VAL A 135 -4.84 -11.15 -21.79
C VAL A 135 -4.32 -12.58 -21.82
N PHE A 136 -3.01 -12.80 -21.94
CA PHE A 136 -2.42 -14.13 -21.93
C PHE A 136 -2.83 -14.94 -20.69
N HIS A 137 -2.69 -14.35 -19.49
CA HIS A 137 -3.07 -15.01 -18.25
C HIS A 137 -4.57 -15.25 -18.12
N LEU A 138 -5.41 -14.31 -18.56
CA LEU A 138 -6.86 -14.43 -18.51
C LEU A 138 -7.34 -15.54 -19.46
N ARG A 139 -6.88 -15.57 -20.71
CA ARG A 139 -7.23 -16.61 -21.70
C ARG A 139 -6.75 -17.99 -21.30
N SER A 140 -5.57 -18.08 -20.68
CA SER A 140 -5.04 -19.34 -20.16
C SER A 140 -5.87 -19.92 -19.02
N ARG A 141 -6.61 -19.07 -18.30
CA ARG A 141 -7.42 -19.46 -17.13
C ARG A 141 -8.92 -19.59 -17.45
N PHE A 142 -9.41 -18.75 -18.35
CA PHE A 142 -10.81 -18.66 -18.76
C PHE A 142 -10.87 -18.90 -20.26
N ALA A 143 -11.22 -20.14 -20.65
CA ALA A 143 -11.21 -20.56 -22.05
C ALA A 143 -12.21 -19.80 -22.95
N GLU A 144 -13.14 -19.05 -22.35
CA GLU A 144 -14.15 -18.25 -23.06
C GLU A 144 -13.69 -16.83 -23.43
N LEU A 145 -12.48 -16.42 -23.02
CA LEU A 145 -11.85 -15.11 -23.31
C LEU A 145 -10.77 -15.22 -24.40
#